data_AF-A0A7Y3MLT1-F1
#
_entry.id   AF-A0A7Y3MLT1-F1
#
_cell.length_a   1.000
_cell.length_b   1.000
_cell.length_c   1.000
_cell.angle_alpha   90.00
_cell.angle_beta   90.00
_cell.angle_gamma   90.00
#
_symmetry.space_group_name_H-M   'P 1'
#
loop_
_entity.id
_entity.type
_entity.pdbx_description
1 polymer ?
#
loop_
_entity_poly.entity_id
_entity_poly.type
_entity_poly.pdbx_seq_one_letter_code
_entity_poly.pdbx_strand_id
1 'polypeptide(L)'
;PIGALQLKRKIDASNQDRTDLVEYIDSYFLNKYKNVALKENAKINTESPAWAIDRLSILALKIYHMQEEVNRTDASKAHKDACAAKLSVLKEQRADLSKAIDDLLEDIAKGDKYMKVYKQMKMYNDDELNPVLRGQKGQ
;
A
#
# COMPACT_ATOMS: atom_id res chain seq x y z
N PRO A 1 -0.40 -20.40 23.28
CA PRO A 1 -0.80 -19.04 23.73
C PRO A 1 0.30 -17.97 23.55
N ILE A 2 1.53 -18.21 24.04
CA ILE A 2 2.64 -17.23 24.00
C ILE A 2 3.15 -16.97 22.56
N GLY A 3 3.31 -18.02 21.74
CA GLY A 3 3.80 -17.90 20.37
C GLY A 3 2.87 -17.08 19.44
N ALA A 4 1.56 -17.19 19.62
CA ALA A 4 0.58 -16.43 18.85
C ALA A 4 0.68 -14.92 19.11
N LEU A 5 0.90 -14.53 20.38
CA LEU A 5 1.07 -13.13 20.76
C LEU A 5 2.37 -12.54 20.22
N GLN A 6 3.46 -13.31 20.25
CA GLN A 6 4.75 -12.90 19.66
C GLN A 6 4.63 -12.70 18.15
N LEU A 7 3.95 -13.60 17.44
CA LEU A 7 3.70 -13.47 16.01
C LEU A 7 2.86 -12.23 15.70
N LYS A 8 1.79 -12.00 16.45
CA LYS A 8 0.92 -10.81 16.33
C LYS A 8 1.73 -9.52 16.47
N ARG A 9 2.63 -9.44 17.46
CA ARG A 9 3.51 -8.27 17.65
C ARG A 9 4.45 -8.03 16.46
N LYS A 10 5.02 -9.09 15.88
CA LYS A 10 5.87 -8.96 14.68
C LYS A 10 5.08 -8.48 13.46
N ILE A 11 3.86 -8.98 13.28
CA ILE A 11 2.97 -8.55 12.19
C ILE A 11 2.58 -7.08 12.36
N ASP A 12 2.21 -6.67 13.58
CA ASP A 12 1.87 -5.28 13.87
C ASP A 12 3.04 -4.33 13.59
N ALA A 13 4.26 -4.69 14.02
CA ALA A 13 5.47 -3.91 13.77
C ALA A 13 5.75 -3.79 12.26
N SER A 14 5.70 -4.90 11.52
CA SER A 14 5.92 -4.87 10.07
C SER A 14 4.85 -4.06 9.32
N ASN A 15 3.59 -4.09 9.78
CA ASN A 15 2.54 -3.23 9.24
C ASN A 15 2.78 -1.75 9.53
N GLN A 16 3.35 -1.43 10.70
CA GLN A 16 3.73 -0.06 11.03
C GLN A 16 4.87 0.43 10.12
N ASP A 17 5.93 -0.36 9.95
CA ASP A 17 7.05 -0.01 9.07
C ASP A 17 6.57 0.26 7.63
N ARG A 18 5.63 -0.55 7.13
CA ARG A 18 5.01 -0.34 5.82
C ARG A 18 4.27 0.99 5.74
N THR A 19 3.45 1.29 6.74
CA THR A 19 2.73 2.57 6.83
C THR A 19 3.69 3.75 6.88
N ASP A 20 4.73 3.67 7.71
CA ASP A 20 5.70 4.77 7.87
C ASP A 20 6.46 5.03 6.56
N LEU A 21 6.79 3.98 5.82
CA LEU A 21 7.39 4.10 4.49
C LEU A 21 6.43 4.77 3.49
N VAL A 22 5.14 4.42 3.51
CA VAL A 22 4.14 5.08 2.68
C VAL A 22 4.05 6.57 3.01
N GLU A 23 3.96 6.94 4.28
CA GLU A 23 3.92 8.35 4.71
C GLU A 23 5.20 9.11 4.33
N TYR A 24 6.36 8.45 4.39
CA TYR A 24 7.64 9.00 3.94
C TYR A 24 7.65 9.30 2.43
N ILE A 25 7.20 8.35 1.60
CA ILE A 25 7.12 8.53 0.14
C ILE A 25 6.13 9.65 -0.22
N ASP A 26 4.97 9.71 0.45
CA ASP A 26 4.00 10.78 0.24
C ASP A 26 4.56 12.14 0.64
N SER A 27 5.31 12.22 1.74
CA SER A 27 6.00 13.45 2.16
C SER A 27 7.00 13.93 1.11
N TYR A 28 7.72 12.99 0.48
CA TYR A 28 8.61 13.32 -0.64
C TYR A 28 7.85 13.92 -1.82
N PHE A 29 6.76 13.29 -2.28
CA PHE A 29 5.96 13.81 -3.40
C PHE A 29 5.28 15.14 -3.07
N LEU A 30 4.77 15.30 -1.85
CA LEU A 30 4.18 16.55 -1.38
C LEU A 30 5.21 17.70 -1.46
N ASN A 31 6.43 17.46 -0.99
CA ASN A 31 7.50 18.45 -1.08
C ASN A 31 7.95 18.70 -2.53
N LYS A 32 8.00 17.66 -3.36
CA LYS A 32 8.38 17.76 -4.78
C LYS A 32 7.40 18.65 -5.57
N TYR A 33 6.11 18.54 -5.31
CA TYR A 33 5.06 19.25 -6.04
C TYR A 33 4.49 20.48 -5.32
N LYS A 34 5.09 20.89 -4.19
CA LYS A 34 4.57 22.01 -3.36
C LYS A 34 4.45 23.36 -4.09
N ASN A 35 5.23 23.56 -5.14
CA ASN A 35 5.26 24.80 -5.92
C ASN A 35 4.46 24.70 -7.23
N VAL A 36 3.78 23.58 -7.49
CA VAL A 36 2.93 23.44 -8.67
C VAL A 36 1.70 24.33 -8.49
N ALA A 37 1.47 25.24 -9.44
CA ALA A 37 0.26 26.05 -9.46
C ALA A 37 -0.95 25.18 -9.78
N LEU A 38 -1.93 25.18 -8.89
CA LEU A 38 -3.17 24.43 -9.08
C LEU A 38 -4.06 25.14 -10.09
N LYS A 39 -4.65 24.38 -11.01
CA LYS A 39 -5.69 24.89 -11.89
C LYS A 39 -6.99 25.11 -11.10
N GLU A 40 -7.84 26.01 -11.58
CA GLU A 40 -9.11 26.35 -10.94
C GLU A 40 -10.02 25.13 -10.72
N ASN A 41 -9.96 24.16 -11.64
CA ASN A 41 -10.73 22.92 -11.62
C ASN A 41 -9.93 21.72 -11.09
N ALA A 42 -8.80 21.93 -10.41
CA ALA A 42 -7.96 20.86 -9.89
C ALA A 42 -8.74 19.95 -8.92
N LYS A 43 -8.55 18.64 -9.05
CA LYS A 43 -9.28 17.64 -8.26
C LYS A 43 -8.37 16.89 -7.29
N ILE A 44 -8.96 16.40 -6.20
CA ILE A 44 -8.31 15.43 -5.33
C ILE A 44 -8.49 14.02 -5.92
N ASN A 45 -7.48 13.17 -5.76
CA ASN A 45 -7.59 11.75 -6.09
C ASN A 45 -8.04 10.93 -4.87
N THR A 46 -8.64 9.76 -5.10
CA THR A 46 -9.10 8.87 -4.02
C THR A 46 -7.97 8.34 -3.14
N GLU A 47 -6.76 8.27 -3.69
CA GLU A 47 -5.57 7.82 -2.98
C GLU A 47 -4.33 8.63 -3.40
N SER A 48 -3.31 8.60 -2.54
CA SER A 48 -2.02 9.21 -2.79
C SER A 48 -1.11 8.30 -3.65
N PRO A 49 -0.06 8.87 -4.26
CA PRO A 49 0.91 8.08 -5.02
C PRO A 49 1.56 6.96 -4.19
N ALA A 50 1.89 7.21 -2.91
CA ALA A 50 2.54 6.20 -2.09
C ALA A 50 1.62 5.01 -1.78
N TRP A 51 0.33 5.24 -1.51
CA TRP A 51 -0.64 4.15 -1.32
C TRP A 51 -0.86 3.33 -2.61
N ALA A 52 -0.85 3.98 -3.77
CA ALA A 52 -0.92 3.27 -5.04
C ALA A 52 0.33 2.38 -5.27
N ILE A 53 1.52 2.88 -4.92
CA ILE A 53 2.79 2.13 -4.96
C ILE A 53 2.79 0.96 -3.95
N ASP A 54 2.25 1.14 -2.75
CA ASP A 54 2.10 0.07 -1.75
C ASP A 54 1.32 -1.12 -2.32
N ARG A 55 0.16 -0.85 -2.94
CA ARG A 55 -0.63 -1.90 -3.61
C ARG A 55 0.13 -2.55 -4.77
N LEU A 56 0.90 -1.76 -5.53
CA LEU A 56 1.74 -2.28 -6.61
C LEU A 56 2.80 -3.26 -6.06
N SER A 57 3.38 -2.97 -4.89
CA SER A 57 4.34 -3.86 -4.22
C SER A 57 3.71 -5.19 -3.80
N ILE A 58 2.49 -5.16 -3.24
CA ILE A 58 1.73 -6.36 -2.89
C ILE A 58 1.40 -7.18 -4.14
N LEU A 59 1.03 -6.50 -5.23
CA LEU A 59 0.74 -7.16 -6.50
C LEU A 59 1.98 -7.84 -7.08
N ALA A 60 3.16 -7.23 -6.96
CA ALA A 60 4.42 -7.84 -7.37
C ALA A 60 4.70 -9.15 -6.60
N LEU A 61 4.45 -9.19 -5.28
CA LEU A 61 4.57 -10.41 -4.48
C LEU A 61 3.58 -11.49 -4.92
N LYS A 62 2.33 -11.11 -5.20
CA LYS A 62 1.31 -12.04 -5.74
C LYS A 62 1.73 -12.63 -7.08
N ILE A 63 2.26 -11.80 -7.99
CA ILE A 63 2.76 -12.25 -9.29
C ILE A 63 3.92 -13.22 -9.12
N TYR A 64 4.87 -12.92 -8.24
CA TYR A 64 6.02 -13.78 -7.95
C TYR A 64 5.56 -15.19 -7.52
N HIS A 65 4.74 -15.30 -6.48
CA HIS A 65 4.28 -16.60 -5.99
C HIS A 65 3.33 -17.32 -6.96
N MET A 66 2.51 -16.58 -7.70
CA MET A 66 1.68 -17.19 -8.74
C MET A 66 2.53 -17.76 -9.89
N GLN A 67 3.64 -17.09 -10.23
CA GLN A 67 4.59 -17.59 -11.21
C GLN A 67 5.30 -18.86 -10.73
N GLU A 68 5.63 -18.96 -9.43
CA GLU A 68 6.14 -20.20 -8.83
C GLU A 68 5.13 -21.34 -9.01
N GLU A 69 3.84 -21.11 -8.71
CA GLU A 69 2.79 -22.12 -8.86
C GLU A 69 2.59 -22.59 -10.31
N VAL A 70 2.72 -21.69 -11.29
CA VAL A 70 2.70 -22.05 -12.72
C VAL A 70 3.88 -22.93 -13.10
N ASN A 71 5.05 -22.67 -12.51
CA ASN A 71 6.32 -23.33 -12.84
C ASN A 71 6.54 -24.65 -12.09
N ARG A 72 5.70 -24.96 -11.10
CA ARG A 72 5.78 -26.21 -10.31
C ARG A 72 5.79 -27.44 -11.21
N THR A 73 6.79 -28.30 -11.05
CA THR A 73 6.93 -29.52 -11.87
C THR A 73 6.01 -30.64 -11.41
N ASP A 74 5.63 -30.65 -10.14
CA ASP A 74 4.80 -31.67 -9.47
C ASP A 74 3.28 -31.44 -9.64
N ALA A 75 2.87 -30.30 -10.17
CA ALA A 75 1.47 -29.94 -10.31
C ALA A 75 0.82 -30.52 -11.59
N SER A 76 -0.49 -30.80 -11.51
CA SER A 76 -1.28 -31.24 -12.66
C SER A 76 -1.38 -30.15 -13.73
N LYS A 77 -1.59 -30.56 -14.99
CA LYS A 77 -1.80 -29.61 -16.10
C LYS A 77 -2.96 -28.65 -15.82
N ALA A 78 -4.09 -29.17 -15.32
CA ALA A 78 -5.25 -28.36 -14.99
C ALA A 78 -4.96 -27.28 -13.92
N HIS A 79 -4.14 -27.61 -12.91
CA HIS A 79 -3.69 -26.63 -11.91
C HIS A 79 -2.82 -25.54 -12.55
N LYS A 80 -1.83 -25.93 -13.37
CA LYS A 80 -0.95 -24.97 -14.06
C LYS A 80 -1.74 -24.04 -14.97
N ASP A 81 -2.69 -24.57 -15.74
CA ASP A 81 -3.54 -23.78 -16.64
C ASP A 81 -4.40 -22.78 -15.84
N ALA A 82 -4.98 -23.20 -14.70
CA ALA A 82 -5.74 -22.32 -13.82
C ALA A 82 -4.86 -21.23 -13.17
N CYS A 83 -3.64 -21.57 -12.73
CA CYS A 83 -2.68 -20.61 -12.20
C CYS A 83 -2.19 -19.65 -13.28
N ALA A 84 -1.99 -20.11 -14.52
CA ALA A 84 -1.58 -19.27 -15.64
C ALA A 84 -2.64 -18.23 -15.99
N ALA A 85 -3.93 -18.62 -15.98
CA ALA A 85 -5.03 -17.68 -16.15
C ALA A 85 -5.04 -16.59 -15.06
N LYS A 86 -4.88 -16.98 -13.78
CA LYS A 86 -4.78 -16.03 -12.66
C LYS A 86 -3.56 -15.11 -12.79
N LEU A 87 -2.41 -15.66 -13.20
CA LEU A 87 -1.19 -14.90 -13.42
C LEU A 87 -1.36 -13.85 -14.52
N SER A 88 -2.11 -14.17 -15.58
CA SER A 88 -2.42 -13.20 -16.64
C SER A 88 -3.18 -12.00 -16.08
N VAL A 89 -4.23 -12.24 -15.29
CA VAL A 89 -5.01 -11.18 -14.63
C VAL A 89 -4.13 -10.33 -13.70
N LEU A 90 -3.26 -10.96 -12.91
CA LEU A 90 -2.35 -10.21 -12.03
C LEU A 90 -1.37 -9.32 -12.82
N LYS A 91 -0.87 -9.80 -13.97
CA LYS A 91 0.01 -9.02 -14.86
C LYS A 91 -0.72 -7.83 -15.49
N GLU A 92 -1.98 -8.01 -15.89
CA GLU A 92 -2.84 -6.94 -16.39
C GLU A 92 -3.09 -5.89 -15.31
N GLN A 93 -3.51 -6.30 -14.11
CA GLN A 93 -3.67 -5.40 -12.96
C GLN A 93 -2.41 -4.57 -12.67
N ARG A 94 -1.22 -5.16 -12.86
CA ARG A 94 0.05 -4.45 -12.66
C ARG A 94 0.26 -3.38 -13.72
N ALA A 95 -0.04 -3.69 -14.98
CA ALA A 95 0.08 -2.74 -16.08
C ALA A 95 -0.88 -1.56 -15.87
N ASP A 96 -2.14 -1.84 -15.56
CA ASP A 96 -3.17 -0.81 -15.33
C ASP A 96 -2.83 0.07 -14.13
N LEU A 97 -2.41 -0.53 -13.01
CA LEU A 97 -2.04 0.23 -11.82
C LEU A 97 -0.78 1.07 -12.04
N SER A 98 0.21 0.54 -12.76
CA SER A 98 1.43 1.31 -13.07
C SER A 98 1.10 2.53 -13.94
N LYS A 99 0.29 2.33 -14.99
CA LYS A 99 -0.17 3.42 -15.83
C LYS A 99 -0.98 4.46 -15.05
N ALA A 100 -1.90 4.01 -14.20
CA ALA A 100 -2.69 4.91 -13.37
C ALA A 100 -1.84 5.73 -12.38
N ILE A 101 -0.73 5.17 -11.89
CA ILE A 101 0.25 5.90 -11.06
C ILE A 101 0.98 6.95 -11.89
N ASP A 102 1.44 6.60 -13.09
CA ASP A 102 2.11 7.54 -13.99
C ASP A 102 1.18 8.71 -14.35
N ASP A 103 -0.06 8.40 -14.76
CA ASP A 103 -1.10 9.39 -15.07
C ASP A 103 -1.38 10.29 -13.86
N LEU A 104 -1.47 9.73 -12.65
CA LEU A 104 -1.68 10.50 -11.42
C LEU A 104 -0.51 11.46 -11.14
N LEU A 105 0.73 11.01 -11.29
CA LEU A 105 1.91 11.84 -11.07
C LEU A 105 2.02 12.95 -12.11
N GLU A 106 1.64 12.68 -13.36
CA GLU A 106 1.58 13.67 -14.43
C GLU A 106 0.48 14.71 -14.17
N ASP A 107 -0.72 14.29 -13.78
CA ASP A 107 -1.82 15.17 -13.39
C ASP A 107 -1.43 16.09 -12.24
N ILE A 108 -0.72 15.56 -11.24
CA ILE A 108 -0.21 16.34 -10.10
C ILE A 108 0.84 17.35 -10.59
N ALA A 109 1.77 16.93 -11.45
CA ALA A 109 2.81 17.81 -11.98
C ALA A 109 2.26 18.97 -12.82
N LYS A 110 1.13 18.76 -13.50
CA LYS A 110 0.42 19.77 -14.30
C LYS A 110 -0.55 20.65 -13.50
N GLY A 111 -0.77 20.34 -12.22
CA GLY A 111 -1.74 21.03 -11.38
C GLY A 111 -3.20 20.69 -11.70
N ASP A 112 -3.45 19.60 -12.44
CA ASP A 112 -4.79 19.05 -12.71
C ASP A 112 -5.31 18.28 -11.48
N LYS A 113 -4.41 17.71 -10.69
CA LYS A 113 -4.69 17.13 -9.39
C LYS A 113 -3.78 17.69 -8.32
N TYR A 114 -4.23 17.61 -7.07
CA TYR A 114 -3.41 17.96 -5.92
C TYR A 114 -3.37 16.83 -4.90
N MET A 115 -2.28 16.78 -4.15
CA MET A 115 -2.10 15.81 -3.09
C MET A 115 -2.67 16.33 -1.78
N LYS A 116 -3.35 15.45 -1.04
CA LYS A 116 -3.69 15.66 0.36
C LYS A 116 -3.34 14.37 1.11
N VAL A 117 -2.48 14.48 2.10
CA VAL A 117 -1.99 13.35 2.88
C VAL A 117 -2.66 13.38 4.25
N TYR A 118 -3.21 12.25 4.67
CA TYR A 118 -3.75 12.06 6.01
C TYR A 118 -2.85 11.08 6.75
N LYS A 119 -2.29 11.51 7.89
CA LYS A 119 -1.53 10.61 8.75
C LYS A 119 -2.46 9.58 9.39
N GLN A 120 -1.94 8.38 9.63
CA GLN A 120 -2.69 7.34 10.32
C GLN A 120 -3.05 7.77 11.75
N MET A 121 -4.35 7.68 12.08
CA MET A 121 -4.88 7.97 13.41
C MET A 121 -5.04 6.64 14.17
N LYS A 122 -3.96 6.14 14.79
CA LYS A 122 -4.00 4.90 15.57
C LYS A 122 -4.18 5.18 17.07
N MET A 123 -5.33 4.82 17.62
CA MET A 123 -5.58 4.97 19.06
C MET A 123 -4.80 3.97 19.94
N TYR A 124 -4.49 2.77 19.43
CA TYR A 124 -3.92 1.70 20.25
C TYR A 124 -2.41 1.82 20.51
N ASN A 125 -1.70 2.58 19.66
CA ASN A 125 -0.26 2.82 19.82
C ASN A 125 0.03 4.12 20.60
N ASP A 126 -1.02 4.88 20.92
CA ASP A 126 -0.94 6.11 21.67
C ASP A 126 -1.32 5.80 23.13
N ASP A 127 -0.35 5.95 24.04
CA ASP A 127 -0.51 5.72 25.48
C ASP A 127 -1.65 6.55 26.08
N GLU A 128 -1.91 7.73 25.50
CA GLU A 128 -2.98 8.60 25.91
C GLU A 128 -4.30 8.23 25.25
N LEU A 129 -4.41 7.46 24.17
CA LEU A 129 -5.70 7.09 23.55
C LEU A 129 -6.09 5.63 23.74
N ASN A 130 -5.16 4.77 24.13
CA ASN A 130 -5.42 3.35 24.32
C ASN A 130 -6.15 3.09 25.66
N PRO A 131 -7.43 2.64 25.65
CA PRO A 131 -8.20 2.44 26.88
C PRO A 131 -7.59 1.41 27.83
N VAL A 132 -6.87 0.42 27.29
CA VAL A 132 -6.19 -0.62 28.07
C VAL A 132 -4.97 -0.06 28.80
N LEU A 133 -4.27 0.91 28.20
CA LEU A 133 -3.13 1.59 28.82
C LEU A 133 -3.57 2.69 29.81
N ARG A 134 -4.64 3.42 29.50
CA ARG A 134 -5.27 4.39 30.43
C ARG A 134 -5.68 3.73 31.75
N GLY A 135 -6.24 2.52 31.69
CA GLY A 135 -6.71 1.77 32.86
C GLY A 135 -5.61 1.26 33.81
N GLN A 136 -4.34 1.27 33.40
CA GLN A 136 -3.22 0.80 34.23
C GLN A 136 -2.50 1.94 35.00
N LYS A 137 -2.76 3.21 34.70
CA LYS A 137 -2.16 4.36 35.41
C LYS A 137 -2.97 4.83 36.64
N GLY A 138 -4.02 4.11 37.02
CA GLY A 138 -4.97 4.50 38.09
C GLY A 138 -5.16 3.49 39.23
N GLN A 139 -4.25 2.52 39.41
CA GLN A 139 -4.19 1.64 40.58
C GLN A 139 -2.81 1.65 41.20
#